data_AF-A0A0Q5WKQ4-F1
#
_entry.id   AF-A0A0Q5WKQ4-F1
#
_cell.length_a   1.000
_cell.length_b   1.000
_cell.length_c   1.000
_cell.angle_alpha   90.00
_cell.angle_beta   90.00
_cell.angle_gamma   90.00
#
_symmetry.space_group_name_H-M   'P 1'
#
loop_
_entity.id
_entity.type
_entity.pdbx_description
1 polymer ?
#
loop_
_entity_poly.entity_id
_entity_poly.type
_entity_poly.pdbx_seq_one_letter_code
_entity_poly.pdbx_strand_id
1 'polypeptide(L)'
;MAAPAVCQGRVMSRPGQLPPLMETRKVLAAARPPAGEGPPTREVLRGLRELRPPVSVLVGVALMALMPLGLLVLSLWLLAATWTGPDGVFLSLVKTVLFSGTLFLLSALSWRGVKRALHSGDYQQGFFVARLATVVCGVIGAFLLWYVYGDGNPQEPSMLAPFVVLAVAWLPVLPLQARAAREWPSRVLLRGGPAVRGVRELAMLLEARTHTCGRPLPVQGMTPVADSGAQGWAWNGPCPACGVGVVQVFSLRAADAADPADPWAWGRPGSAPALGGGDLLYLADRFDVLAGGDPATWSVEQLENARTLLIGSVQATGELLALVPQGKAAVPLMKRFGRPVQLVGDPEQFTRVRLEQRLGERRSRLQAVQAELVRRGQAPAALPC
;
A
#
# COMPACT_ATOMS: atom_id res chain seq x y z
N MET A 1 9.33 2.74 -46.84
CA MET A 1 9.13 2.37 -45.42
C MET A 1 9.58 3.53 -44.56
N ALA A 2 8.64 4.33 -44.08
CA ALA A 2 8.89 5.54 -43.29
C ALA A 2 8.39 5.31 -41.85
N ALA A 3 9.20 5.69 -40.87
CA ALA A 3 8.90 5.56 -39.45
C ALA A 3 7.80 6.55 -39.02
N PRO A 4 6.94 6.22 -38.02
CA PRO A 4 5.91 7.14 -37.56
C PRO A 4 6.51 8.20 -36.62
N ALA A 5 6.10 9.44 -36.85
CA ALA A 5 6.43 10.60 -36.05
C ALA A 5 5.73 10.56 -34.67
N VAL A 6 6.50 10.76 -33.61
CA VAL A 6 6.02 10.91 -32.23
C VAL A 6 5.58 12.36 -32.02
N CYS A 7 4.27 12.59 -31.92
CA CYS A 7 3.72 13.88 -31.49
C CYS A 7 3.96 14.08 -29.99
N GLN A 8 4.94 14.91 -29.64
CA GLN A 8 5.10 15.43 -28.29
C GLN A 8 4.04 16.53 -28.02
N GLY A 9 3.03 16.18 -27.23
CA GLY A 9 2.03 17.12 -26.74
C GLY A 9 2.67 18.16 -25.81
N ARG A 10 2.67 19.41 -26.26
CA ARG A 10 3.08 20.60 -25.51
C ARG A 10 2.06 20.85 -24.39
N VAL A 11 2.46 20.64 -23.13
CA VAL A 11 1.65 20.97 -21.96
C VAL A 11 1.56 22.50 -21.87
N MET A 12 0.41 23.06 -22.24
CA MET A 12 0.07 24.45 -21.94
C MET A 12 -0.22 24.59 -20.44
N SER A 13 0.65 25.30 -19.75
CA SER A 13 0.44 25.78 -18.38
C SER A 13 -0.76 26.72 -18.33
N ARG A 14 -1.69 26.44 -17.41
CA ARG A 14 -2.86 27.31 -17.15
C ARG A 14 -2.41 28.68 -16.62
N PRO A 15 -3.07 29.79 -17.04
CA PRO A 15 -2.86 31.10 -16.43
C PRO A 15 -3.49 31.14 -15.04
N GLY A 16 -2.74 31.64 -14.04
CA GLY A 16 -3.12 31.67 -12.63
C GLY A 16 -2.02 31.23 -11.65
N GLN A 17 -0.82 30.90 -12.13
CA GLN A 17 0.33 30.64 -11.27
C GLN A 17 0.85 31.95 -10.67
N LEU A 18 0.67 32.09 -9.36
CA LEU A 18 1.41 33.04 -8.53
C LEU A 18 2.93 32.82 -8.72
N PRO A 19 3.75 33.89 -8.66
CA PRO A 19 5.19 33.82 -8.92
C PRO A 19 5.90 32.84 -7.96
N PRO A 20 6.95 32.14 -8.43
CA PRO A 20 7.46 30.95 -7.77
C PRO A 20 8.43 31.26 -6.62
N LEU A 21 8.10 30.82 -5.41
CA LEU A 21 9.08 30.56 -4.34
C LEU A 21 9.94 29.34 -4.74
N MET A 22 10.95 29.55 -5.58
CA MET A 22 11.73 28.46 -6.19
C MET A 22 12.59 27.66 -5.19
N GLU A 23 13.05 28.25 -4.10
CA GLU A 23 13.97 27.58 -3.17
C GLU A 23 13.26 26.68 -2.16
N THR A 24 12.12 27.14 -1.62
CA THR A 24 11.30 26.35 -0.69
C THR A 24 10.78 25.08 -1.36
N ARG A 25 10.52 25.12 -2.67
CA ARG A 25 10.11 23.96 -3.46
C ARG A 25 11.23 22.92 -3.60
N LYS A 26 12.50 23.32 -3.68
CA LYS A 26 13.65 22.41 -3.73
C LYS A 26 13.85 21.67 -2.40
N VAL A 27 13.74 22.40 -1.28
CA VAL A 27 13.83 21.83 0.06
C VAL A 27 12.69 20.85 0.31
N LEU A 28 11.46 21.24 -0.04
CA LEU A 28 10.30 20.35 0.05
C LEU A 28 10.43 19.15 -0.88
N ALA A 29 10.85 19.33 -2.13
CA ALA A 29 11.06 18.24 -3.08
C ALA A 29 12.15 17.26 -2.62
N ALA A 30 13.25 17.76 -2.03
CA ALA A 30 14.31 16.94 -1.44
C ALA A 30 13.79 16.13 -0.24
N ALA A 31 12.90 16.72 0.56
CA ALA A 31 12.24 16.02 1.67
C ALA A 31 11.24 14.94 1.20
N ARG A 32 10.75 15.02 -0.06
CA ARG A 32 9.74 14.13 -0.67
C ARG A 32 8.41 14.11 0.11
N PRO A 33 7.55 15.13 -0.05
CA PRO A 33 6.35 15.27 0.76
C PRO A 33 5.32 14.19 0.41
N PRO A 34 4.50 13.75 1.39
CA PRO A 34 3.47 12.75 1.16
C PRO A 34 2.42 13.23 0.14
N ALA A 35 2.15 12.46 -0.92
CA ALA A 35 1.25 12.84 -2.02
C ALA A 35 -0.24 12.72 -1.67
N GLY A 36 -1.08 13.72 -1.97
CA GLY A 36 -2.55 13.70 -1.74
C GLY A 36 -3.00 14.04 -0.32
N GLU A 37 -4.27 14.26 -0.07
CA GLU A 37 -4.78 14.64 1.27
C GLU A 37 -4.48 13.57 2.33
N GLY A 38 -4.17 14.00 3.55
CA GLY A 38 -3.98 13.09 4.68
C GLY A 38 -5.32 12.57 5.20
N PRO A 39 -5.37 11.38 5.81
CA PRO A 39 -6.59 10.86 6.39
C PRO A 39 -7.10 11.80 7.50
N PRO A 40 -8.42 12.02 7.61
CA PRO A 40 -8.99 12.84 8.66
C PRO A 40 -8.72 12.23 10.04
N THR A 41 -8.57 13.06 11.07
CA THR A 41 -8.22 12.63 12.43
C THR A 41 -9.17 11.56 12.99
N ARG A 42 -10.45 11.63 12.63
CA ARG A 42 -11.46 10.63 13.02
C ARG A 42 -11.12 9.21 12.52
N GLU A 43 -10.59 9.08 11.32
CA GLU A 43 -10.21 7.79 10.73
C GLU A 43 -8.92 7.26 11.34
N VAL A 44 -7.99 8.15 11.69
CA VAL A 44 -6.79 7.80 12.45
C VAL A 44 -7.17 7.28 13.85
N LEU A 45 -8.06 7.96 14.57
CA LEU A 45 -8.52 7.55 15.90
C LEU A 45 -9.33 6.26 15.86
N ARG A 46 -10.16 6.08 14.84
CA ARG A 46 -10.88 4.82 14.59
C ARG A 46 -9.90 3.68 14.35
N GLY A 47 -8.91 3.89 13.47
CA GLY A 47 -7.85 2.93 13.21
C GLY A 47 -7.06 2.58 14.47
N LEU A 48 -6.71 3.56 15.30
CA LEU A 48 -6.03 3.31 16.59
C LEU A 48 -6.85 2.40 17.53
N ARG A 49 -8.17 2.60 17.59
CA ARG A 49 -9.07 1.80 18.43
C ARG A 49 -9.24 0.38 17.89
N GLU A 50 -9.42 0.24 16.58
CA GLU A 50 -9.68 -1.05 15.92
C GLU A 50 -8.41 -1.90 15.83
N LEU A 51 -7.27 -1.29 15.49
CA LEU A 51 -6.03 -2.01 15.19
C LEU A 51 -5.16 -2.29 16.42
N ARG A 52 -5.31 -1.49 17.49
CA ARG A 52 -4.55 -1.61 18.76
C ARG A 52 -3.04 -1.76 18.51
N PRO A 53 -2.37 -0.71 18.02
CA PRO A 53 -0.97 -0.80 17.65
C PRO A 53 -0.07 -1.10 18.87
N PRO A 54 1.07 -1.78 18.66
CA PRO A 54 1.99 -2.11 19.74
C PRO A 54 2.59 -0.83 20.36
N VAL A 55 2.97 -0.92 21.63
CA VAL A 55 3.49 0.21 22.43
C VAL A 55 4.68 0.89 21.74
N SER A 56 5.57 0.12 21.13
CA SER A 56 6.71 0.61 20.33
C SER A 56 6.28 1.61 19.24
N VAL A 57 5.17 1.33 18.56
CA VAL A 57 4.62 2.22 17.53
C VAL A 57 3.97 3.44 18.16
N LEU A 58 3.18 3.26 19.22
CA LEU A 58 2.57 4.38 19.95
C LEU A 58 3.63 5.36 20.47
N VAL A 59 4.73 4.83 21.02
CA VAL A 59 5.89 5.62 21.47
C VAL A 59 6.56 6.31 20.29
N GLY A 60 6.85 5.60 19.20
CA GLY A 60 7.43 6.20 17.99
C GLY A 60 6.58 7.33 17.42
N VAL A 61 5.26 7.18 17.45
CA VAL A 61 4.28 8.19 17.01
C VAL A 61 4.21 9.37 17.97
N ALA A 62 4.15 9.14 19.27
CA ALA A 62 4.15 10.19 20.28
C ALA A 62 5.42 11.05 20.16
N LEU A 63 6.57 10.41 19.98
CA LEU A 63 7.84 11.09 19.72
C LEU A 63 7.83 11.85 18.38
N MET A 64 7.24 11.28 17.33
CA MET A 64 7.04 12.00 16.06
C MET A 64 6.14 13.24 16.19
N ALA A 65 5.20 13.24 17.14
CA ALA A 65 4.32 14.38 17.42
C ALA A 65 5.03 15.50 18.20
N LEU A 66 6.12 15.21 18.92
CA LEU A 66 6.89 16.23 19.63
C LEU A 66 7.49 17.28 18.69
N MET A 67 7.90 16.87 17.48
CA MET A 67 8.48 17.77 16.48
C MET A 67 7.48 18.84 15.98
N PRO A 68 6.30 18.50 15.43
CA PRO A 68 5.32 19.52 15.04
C PRO A 68 4.81 20.35 16.23
N LEU A 69 4.72 19.77 17.43
CA LEU A 69 4.37 20.52 18.64
C LEU A 69 5.48 21.52 19.03
N GLY A 70 6.74 21.10 19.01
CA GLY A 70 7.89 21.97 19.27
C GLY A 70 8.00 23.11 18.27
N LEU A 71 7.80 22.82 16.97
CA LEU A 71 7.76 23.84 15.92
C LEU A 71 6.59 24.83 16.11
N LEU A 72 5.43 24.35 16.59
CA LEU A 72 4.28 25.20 16.89
C LEU A 72 4.50 26.07 18.12
N VAL A 73 5.06 25.51 19.20
CA VAL A 73 5.40 26.29 20.40
C VAL A 73 6.45 27.35 20.06
N LEU A 74 7.48 26.99 19.27
CA LEU A 74 8.50 27.92 18.82
C LEU A 74 7.91 29.03 17.93
N SER A 75 6.98 28.69 17.03
CA SER A 75 6.33 29.69 16.19
C SER A 75 5.47 30.67 16.99
N LEU A 76 4.73 30.18 18.00
CA LEU A 76 3.96 31.01 18.91
C LEU A 76 4.84 31.88 19.82
N TRP A 77 5.95 31.32 20.30
CA TRP A 77 6.91 32.06 21.12
C TRP A 77 7.59 33.18 20.33
N LEU A 78 8.05 32.89 19.10
CA LEU A 78 8.62 33.89 18.21
C LEU A 78 7.60 34.98 17.87
N LEU A 79 6.35 34.60 17.58
CA LEU A 79 5.26 35.55 17.33
C LEU A 79 5.02 36.48 18.53
N ALA A 80 5.05 35.95 19.75
CA ALA A 80 4.88 36.77 20.96
C ALA A 80 6.08 37.71 21.19
N ALA A 81 7.31 37.19 21.04
CA ALA A 81 8.53 37.94 21.26
C ALA A 81 8.73 39.10 20.27
N THR A 82 8.41 38.88 18.98
CA THR A 82 8.50 39.92 17.95
C THR A 82 7.43 40.99 18.11
N TRP A 83 6.23 40.63 18.58
CA TRP A 83 5.15 41.58 18.85
C TRP A 83 5.49 42.56 19.99
N THR A 84 6.33 42.13 20.94
CA THR A 84 6.79 42.94 22.08
C THR A 84 8.14 43.61 21.87
N GLY A 85 8.77 43.44 20.70
CA GLY A 85 10.14 43.89 20.43
C GLY A 85 10.27 45.39 20.08
N PRO A 86 11.47 45.97 20.23
CA PRO A 86 11.75 47.37 19.90
C PRO A 86 11.87 47.64 18.39
N ASP A 87 11.88 46.60 17.55
CA ASP A 87 11.91 46.70 16.09
C ASP A 87 10.61 47.35 15.57
N GLY A 88 10.72 48.31 14.65
CA GLY A 88 9.56 48.95 14.03
C GLY A 88 8.57 47.94 13.42
N VAL A 89 7.28 48.25 13.50
CA VAL A 89 6.13 47.36 13.18
C VAL A 89 6.30 46.61 11.85
N PHE A 90 6.85 47.26 10.82
CA PHE A 90 7.00 46.67 9.49
C PHE A 90 8.06 45.55 9.43
N LEU A 91 9.26 45.77 9.97
CA LEU A 91 10.33 44.76 10.01
C LEU A 91 9.95 43.61 10.94
N SER A 92 9.28 43.92 12.04
CA SER A 92 8.75 42.90 12.95
C SER A 92 7.68 42.04 12.26
N LEU A 93 6.76 42.64 11.49
CA LEU A 93 5.74 41.91 10.72
C LEU A 93 6.36 40.98 9.66
N VAL A 94 7.34 41.47 8.89
CA VAL A 94 7.99 40.67 7.83
C VAL A 94 8.75 39.48 8.42
N LYS A 95 9.57 39.70 9.46
CA LYS A 95 10.30 38.62 10.17
C LYS A 95 9.31 37.61 10.76
N THR A 96 8.26 38.09 11.41
CA THR A 96 7.24 37.26 12.05
C THR A 96 6.54 36.39 11.03
N VAL A 97 6.00 36.96 9.95
CA VAL A 97 5.26 36.20 8.93
C VAL A 97 6.15 35.16 8.26
N LEU A 98 7.40 35.50 7.94
CA LEU A 98 8.31 34.61 7.23
C LEU A 98 8.78 33.44 8.12
N PHE A 99 9.19 33.70 9.36
CA PHE A 99 9.65 32.65 10.28
C PHE A 99 8.50 31.84 10.87
N SER A 100 7.47 32.49 11.45
CA SER A 100 6.34 31.78 12.07
C SER A 100 5.50 31.02 11.02
N GLY A 101 5.28 31.62 9.85
CA GLY A 101 4.55 30.99 8.75
C GLY A 101 5.28 29.75 8.22
N THR A 102 6.61 29.82 8.09
CA THR A 102 7.43 28.67 7.69
C THR A 102 7.38 27.56 8.75
N LEU A 103 7.56 27.89 10.04
CA LEU A 103 7.49 26.90 11.12
C LEU A 103 6.11 26.25 11.24
N PHE A 104 5.04 27.03 11.06
CA PHE A 104 3.67 26.52 11.06
C PHE A 104 3.42 25.58 9.87
N LEU A 105 3.88 25.94 8.67
CA LEU A 105 3.79 25.08 7.50
C LEU A 105 4.57 23.77 7.70
N LEU A 106 5.79 23.84 8.23
CA LEU A 106 6.62 22.66 8.55
C LEU A 106 5.95 21.77 9.61
N SER A 107 5.31 22.36 10.62
CA SER A 107 4.52 21.63 11.61
C SER A 107 3.33 20.92 10.97
N ALA A 108 2.56 21.61 10.13
CA ALA A 108 1.41 21.03 9.43
C ALA A 108 1.81 19.87 8.49
N LEU A 109 2.90 20.03 7.74
CA LEU A 109 3.46 19.00 6.87
C LEU A 109 3.98 17.80 7.68
N SER A 110 4.66 18.06 8.81
CA SER A 110 5.13 17.00 9.71
C SER A 110 3.96 16.22 10.28
N TRP A 111 2.93 16.91 10.78
CA TRP A 111 1.71 16.31 11.32
C TRP A 111 0.97 15.43 10.30
N ARG A 112 0.97 15.83 9.02
CA ARG A 112 0.45 15.00 7.93
C ARG A 112 1.26 13.70 7.73
N GLY A 113 2.58 13.76 7.83
CA GLY A 113 3.45 12.58 7.82
C GLY A 113 3.15 11.62 8.98
N VAL A 114 2.99 12.16 10.19
CA VAL A 114 2.62 11.36 11.39
C VAL A 114 1.28 10.65 11.21
N LYS A 115 0.25 11.37 10.73
CA LYS A 115 -1.08 10.78 10.51
C LYS A 115 -1.07 9.64 9.50
N ARG A 116 -0.25 9.75 8.45
CA ARG A 116 -0.12 8.68 7.44
C ARG A 116 0.67 7.48 7.94
N ALA A 117 1.78 7.71 8.64
CA ALA A 117 2.51 6.62 9.29
C ALA A 117 1.58 5.81 10.22
N LEU A 118 0.72 6.51 10.98
CA LEU A 118 -0.29 5.93 11.86
C LEU A 118 -1.44 5.20 11.14
N HIS A 119 -1.90 5.72 10.02
CA HIS A 119 -3.12 5.21 9.38
C HIS A 119 -2.82 4.17 8.31
N SER A 120 -1.85 4.44 7.43
CA SER A 120 -1.53 3.59 6.30
C SER A 120 -0.32 2.69 6.55
N GLY A 121 0.39 2.85 7.68
CA GLY A 121 1.63 2.11 7.92
C GLY A 121 2.75 2.44 6.94
N ASP A 122 2.63 3.55 6.21
CA ASP A 122 3.63 3.99 5.24
C ASP A 122 4.72 4.79 5.98
N TYR A 123 5.67 4.06 6.58
CA TYR A 123 6.76 4.67 7.33
C TYR A 123 7.78 5.35 6.42
N GLN A 124 7.82 5.07 5.10
CA GLN A 124 8.59 5.90 4.16
C GLN A 124 8.06 7.34 4.17
N GLN A 125 6.74 7.52 4.28
CA GLN A 125 6.11 8.81 4.52
C GLN A 125 6.26 9.30 5.96
N GLY A 126 6.42 8.43 6.95
CA GLY A 126 6.82 8.79 8.33
C GLY A 126 8.24 9.38 8.41
N PHE A 127 9.19 8.81 7.65
CA PHE A 127 10.55 9.30 7.47
C PHE A 127 10.60 10.66 6.74
N PHE A 128 9.50 11.16 6.19
CA PHE A 128 9.40 12.56 5.75
C PHE A 128 9.66 13.51 6.92
N VAL A 129 9.07 13.26 8.09
CA VAL A 129 9.27 14.08 9.29
C VAL A 129 10.75 14.08 9.68
N ALA A 130 11.39 12.91 9.59
CA ALA A 130 12.83 12.77 9.83
C ALA A 130 13.68 13.57 8.85
N ARG A 131 13.44 13.42 7.55
CA ARG A 131 14.19 14.11 6.51
C ARG A 131 13.99 15.62 6.57
N LEU A 132 12.74 16.05 6.77
CA LEU A 132 12.40 17.46 6.91
C LEU A 132 13.10 18.05 8.14
N ALA A 133 13.03 17.38 9.29
CA ALA A 133 13.71 17.80 10.51
C ALA A 133 15.23 17.89 10.32
N THR A 134 15.87 16.86 9.75
CA THR A 134 17.32 16.86 9.52
C THR A 134 17.75 17.96 8.56
N VAL A 135 17.00 18.17 7.46
CA VAL A 135 17.32 19.22 6.48
C VAL A 135 17.10 20.61 7.08
N VAL A 136 15.99 20.82 7.78
CA VAL A 136 15.67 22.11 8.43
C VAL A 136 16.68 22.42 9.54
N CYS A 137 16.96 21.47 10.44
CA CYS A 137 17.94 21.67 11.50
C CYS A 137 19.35 21.85 10.96
N GLY A 138 19.74 21.11 9.90
CA GLY A 138 21.06 21.22 9.29
C GLY A 138 21.28 22.55 8.58
N VAL A 139 20.33 22.96 7.72
CA VAL A 139 20.45 24.22 6.95
C VAL A 139 20.34 25.43 7.87
N ILE A 140 19.35 25.47 8.77
CA ILE A 140 19.18 26.59 9.70
C ILE A 140 20.32 26.61 10.72
N GLY A 141 20.73 25.46 11.24
CA GLY A 141 21.88 25.36 12.15
C GLY A 141 23.17 25.87 11.52
N ALA A 142 23.49 25.45 10.29
CA ALA A 142 24.67 25.91 9.56
C ALA A 142 24.61 27.41 9.25
N PHE A 143 23.45 27.93 8.85
CA PHE A 143 23.25 29.37 8.63
C PHE A 143 23.47 30.17 9.92
N LEU A 144 22.87 29.74 11.04
CA LEU A 144 23.02 30.43 12.33
C LEU A 144 24.44 30.32 12.88
N LEU A 145 25.13 29.19 12.70
CA LEU A 145 26.55 29.03 13.02
C LEU A 145 27.42 30.01 12.21
N TRP A 146 27.20 30.08 10.90
CA TRP A 146 27.90 31.06 10.05
C TRP A 146 27.58 32.49 10.46
N TYR A 147 26.33 32.81 10.75
CA TYR A 147 25.87 34.15 11.14
C TYR A 147 26.45 34.60 12.49
N VAL A 148 26.55 33.70 13.47
CA VAL A 148 27.09 34.00 14.81
C VAL A 148 28.62 34.05 14.80
N TYR A 149 29.28 33.05 14.20
CA TYR A 149 30.74 32.92 14.28
C TYR A 149 31.50 33.59 13.13
N GLY A 150 30.86 33.76 11.97
CA GLY A 150 31.47 34.37 10.78
C GLY A 150 31.34 35.90 10.74
N ASP A 151 30.17 36.43 11.09
CA ASP A 151 29.88 37.88 11.06
C ASP A 151 30.09 38.57 12.42
N GLY A 152 30.49 37.83 13.46
CA GLY A 152 30.85 38.38 14.77
C GLY A 152 29.69 39.03 15.52
N ASN A 153 28.44 38.70 15.17
CA ASN A 153 27.26 39.25 15.82
C ASN A 153 27.08 38.64 17.23
N PRO A 154 27.16 39.44 18.31
CA PRO A 154 27.05 38.96 19.68
C PRO A 154 25.60 38.70 20.11
N GLN A 155 24.62 38.90 19.22
CA GLN A 155 23.20 38.65 19.49
C GLN A 155 22.91 37.15 19.58
N GLU A 156 23.26 36.67 20.77
CA GLU A 156 22.80 35.56 21.56
C GLU A 156 22.78 34.17 20.91
N PRO A 157 23.68 33.28 21.38
CA PRO A 157 23.56 31.82 21.23
C PRO A 157 22.18 31.25 21.66
N SER A 158 21.36 32.04 22.35
CA SER A 158 19.96 31.72 22.67
C SER A 158 19.13 31.42 21.41
N MET A 159 19.44 32.02 20.26
CA MET A 159 18.74 31.74 18.99
C MET A 159 19.07 30.37 18.41
N LEU A 160 20.23 29.79 18.77
CA LEU A 160 20.62 28.42 18.37
C LEU A 160 19.93 27.37 19.24
N ALA A 161 19.66 27.68 20.51
CA ALA A 161 19.15 26.73 21.49
C ALA A 161 17.87 25.99 21.04
N PRO A 162 16.85 26.64 20.44
CA PRO A 162 15.66 25.94 19.95
C PRO A 162 15.96 24.88 18.91
N PHE A 163 16.88 25.16 17.97
CA PHE A 163 17.21 24.25 16.87
C PHE A 163 18.11 23.10 17.34
N VAL A 164 19.02 23.37 18.28
CA VAL A 164 19.84 22.32 18.92
C VAL A 164 18.95 21.40 19.77
N VAL A 165 18.04 21.96 20.57
CA VAL A 165 17.06 21.18 21.34
C VAL A 165 16.18 20.34 20.40
N LEU A 166 15.73 20.91 19.28
CA LEU A 166 14.94 20.20 18.27
C LEU A 166 15.72 19.03 17.65
N ALA A 167 17.01 19.23 17.34
CA ALA A 167 17.88 18.21 16.77
C ALA A 167 18.21 17.09 17.77
N VAL A 168 18.51 17.43 19.02
CA VAL A 168 18.82 16.48 20.10
C VAL A 168 17.58 15.67 20.48
N ALA A 169 16.42 16.31 20.60
CA ALA A 169 15.15 15.62 20.84
C ALA A 169 14.78 14.66 19.70
N TRP A 170 15.29 14.88 18.49
CA TRP A 170 14.96 14.10 17.29
C TRP A 170 15.86 12.87 17.07
N LEU A 171 17.13 12.93 17.44
CA LEU A 171 18.10 11.84 17.26
C LEU A 171 17.62 10.46 17.77
N PRO A 172 17.02 10.34 18.97
CA PRO A 172 16.49 9.06 19.47
C PRO A 172 15.26 8.53 18.71
N VAL A 173 14.58 9.38 17.94
CA VAL A 173 13.34 9.04 17.23
C VAL A 173 13.62 8.18 15.99
N LEU A 174 14.77 8.36 15.34
CA LEU A 174 15.16 7.62 14.13
C LEU A 174 15.21 6.09 14.30
N PRO A 175 15.92 5.52 15.31
CA PRO A 175 15.94 4.07 15.51
C PRO A 175 14.57 3.52 15.93
N LEU A 176 13.79 4.28 16.70
CA LEU A 176 12.44 3.88 17.11
C LEU A 176 11.46 3.86 15.93
N GLN A 177 11.59 4.80 14.98
CA GLN A 177 10.83 4.78 13.73
C GLN A 177 11.16 3.55 12.88
N ALA A 178 12.45 3.19 12.78
CA ALA A 178 12.86 2.00 12.03
C ALA A 178 12.27 0.71 12.63
N ARG A 179 12.18 0.62 13.96
CA ARG A 179 11.55 -0.51 14.65
C ARG A 179 10.03 -0.53 14.46
N ALA A 180 9.38 0.61 14.68
CA ALA A 180 7.94 0.77 14.47
C ALA A 180 7.54 0.44 13.01
N ALA A 181 8.37 0.83 12.04
CA ALA A 181 8.18 0.53 10.63
C ALA A 181 8.22 -0.97 10.29
N ARG A 182 8.98 -1.77 11.04
CA ARG A 182 9.05 -3.22 10.86
C ARG A 182 7.90 -3.95 11.56
N GLU A 183 7.49 -3.46 12.72
CA GLU A 183 6.44 -4.10 13.53
C GLU A 183 5.02 -3.82 13.01
N TRP A 184 4.80 -2.70 12.31
CA TRP A 184 3.46 -2.34 11.84
C TRP A 184 2.89 -3.28 10.77
N PRO A 185 3.58 -3.58 9.66
CA PRO A 185 3.04 -4.51 8.66
C PRO A 185 2.84 -5.91 9.24
N SER A 186 3.79 -6.35 10.07
CA SER A 186 3.81 -7.72 10.60
C SER A 186 2.79 -7.97 11.71
N ARG A 187 2.38 -6.95 12.47
CA ARG A 187 1.46 -7.13 13.62
C ARG A 187 0.14 -6.40 13.49
N VAL A 188 0.13 -5.21 12.90
CA VAL A 188 -1.05 -4.35 12.81
C VAL A 188 -1.82 -4.61 11.52
N LEU A 189 -1.13 -4.57 10.38
CA LEU A 189 -1.76 -4.89 9.09
C LEU A 189 -2.14 -6.36 9.00
N LEU A 190 -1.49 -7.26 9.73
CA LEU A 190 -1.89 -8.67 9.82
C LEU A 190 -3.32 -8.82 10.34
N ARG A 191 -3.73 -8.03 11.35
CA ARG A 191 -5.07 -8.13 11.95
C ARG A 191 -6.20 -7.58 11.06
N GLY A 192 -5.87 -6.64 10.16
CA GLY A 192 -6.81 -6.06 9.20
C GLY A 192 -6.64 -6.57 7.77
N GLY A 193 -5.63 -7.39 7.52
CA GLY A 193 -5.26 -7.87 6.20
C GLY A 193 -6.23 -8.96 5.73
N PRO A 194 -6.38 -9.12 4.40
CA PRO A 194 -7.03 -10.26 3.79
C PRO A 194 -6.76 -11.60 4.50
N ALA A 195 -7.81 -12.27 4.98
CA ALA A 195 -7.72 -13.61 5.54
C ALA A 195 -7.71 -14.67 4.44
N VAL A 196 -6.66 -15.49 4.42
CA VAL A 196 -6.45 -16.59 3.46
C VAL A 196 -6.33 -17.90 4.21
N ARG A 197 -6.83 -18.99 3.62
CA ARG A 197 -6.77 -20.35 4.19
C ARG A 197 -5.37 -20.97 4.10
N GLY A 198 -4.55 -20.51 3.16
CA GLY A 198 -3.19 -21.03 2.98
C GLY A 198 -2.45 -20.37 1.83
N VAL A 199 -1.26 -20.92 1.53
CA VAL A 199 -0.35 -20.41 0.49
C VAL A 199 -0.97 -20.44 -0.91
N ARG A 200 -1.86 -21.40 -1.20
CA ARG A 200 -2.55 -21.50 -2.49
C ARG A 200 -3.53 -20.35 -2.72
N GLU A 201 -4.41 -20.10 -1.77
CA GLU A 201 -5.36 -18.97 -1.83
C GLU A 201 -4.59 -17.63 -1.89
N LEU A 202 -3.49 -17.52 -1.14
CA LEU A 202 -2.58 -16.38 -1.23
C LEU A 202 -2.05 -16.18 -2.66
N ALA A 203 -1.54 -17.23 -3.30
CA ALA A 203 -1.03 -17.15 -4.66
C ALA A 203 -2.09 -16.66 -5.66
N MET A 204 -3.34 -17.09 -5.51
CA MET A 204 -4.44 -16.66 -6.39
C MET A 204 -4.84 -15.21 -6.13
N LEU A 205 -4.91 -14.79 -4.87
CA LEU A 205 -5.16 -13.39 -4.54
C LEU A 205 -4.08 -12.47 -5.12
N LEU A 206 -2.81 -12.89 -5.07
CA LEU A 206 -1.70 -12.15 -5.69
C LEU A 206 -1.76 -12.13 -7.22
N GLU A 207 -2.21 -13.23 -7.85
CA GLU A 207 -2.41 -13.31 -9.31
C GLU A 207 -3.54 -12.37 -9.77
N ALA A 208 -4.65 -12.33 -9.02
CA ALA A 208 -5.77 -11.44 -9.29
C ALA A 208 -5.42 -9.96 -9.02
N ARG A 209 -4.79 -9.68 -7.88
CA ARG A 209 -4.48 -8.32 -7.41
C ARG A 209 -3.05 -7.95 -7.77
N THR A 210 -2.88 -7.57 -9.03
CA THR A 210 -1.59 -7.12 -9.51
C THR A 210 -1.15 -5.84 -8.82
N HIS A 211 0.17 -5.67 -8.72
CA HIS A 211 0.76 -4.40 -8.33
C HIS A 211 0.34 -3.30 -9.32
N THR A 212 0.49 -2.03 -8.95
CA THR A 212 0.15 -0.88 -9.82
C THR A 212 0.85 -0.89 -11.18
N CYS A 213 1.97 -1.62 -11.30
CA CYS A 213 2.67 -1.87 -12.57
C CYS A 213 2.03 -2.96 -13.45
N GLY A 214 0.91 -3.56 -13.02
CA GLY A 214 0.17 -4.59 -13.76
C GLY A 214 0.72 -6.01 -13.63
N ARG A 215 1.81 -6.23 -12.90
CA ARG A 215 2.38 -7.56 -12.63
C ARG A 215 2.00 -8.08 -11.25
N PRO A 216 1.67 -9.38 -11.09
CA PRO A 216 1.41 -9.98 -9.79
C PRO A 216 2.71 -10.06 -8.96
N LEU A 217 2.58 -10.08 -7.63
CA LEU A 217 3.71 -10.36 -6.75
C LEU A 217 3.89 -11.88 -6.62
N PRO A 218 5.13 -12.40 -6.66
CA PRO A 218 5.37 -13.84 -6.55
C PRO A 218 5.11 -14.31 -5.12
N VAL A 219 4.39 -15.42 -4.94
CA VAL A 219 4.10 -15.95 -3.60
C VAL A 219 5.38 -16.33 -2.84
N GLN A 220 6.45 -16.72 -3.55
CA GLN A 220 7.72 -17.16 -2.96
C GLN A 220 8.49 -16.02 -2.29
N GLY A 221 8.22 -14.76 -2.64
CA GLY A 221 8.84 -13.61 -1.97
C GLY A 221 8.07 -13.14 -0.73
N MET A 222 6.99 -13.83 -0.37
CA MET A 222 6.22 -13.53 0.84
C MET A 222 6.92 -14.10 2.07
N THR A 223 7.15 -13.26 3.07
CA THR A 223 7.73 -13.66 4.35
C THR A 223 6.64 -14.09 5.34
N PRO A 224 6.73 -15.28 5.98
CA PRO A 224 5.80 -15.65 7.03
C PRO A 224 5.97 -14.71 8.22
N VAL A 225 4.84 -14.25 8.77
CA VAL A 225 4.80 -13.33 9.91
C VAL A 225 3.80 -13.85 10.95
N ALA A 226 4.12 -13.67 12.22
CA ALA A 226 3.26 -14.07 13.33
C ALA A 226 3.29 -13.03 14.44
N ASP A 227 2.14 -12.86 15.09
CA ASP A 227 1.93 -12.11 16.32
C ASP A 227 1.20 -13.00 17.34
N SER A 228 1.14 -12.54 18.59
CA SER A 228 0.46 -13.17 19.72
C SER A 228 -0.98 -13.66 19.48
N GLY A 229 -1.68 -13.14 18.46
CA GLY A 229 -3.05 -13.52 18.14
C GLY A 229 -3.34 -13.83 16.67
N ALA A 230 -2.34 -13.81 15.79
CA ALA A 230 -2.55 -14.08 14.37
C ALA A 230 -1.25 -14.49 13.66
N GLN A 231 -1.37 -15.30 12.60
CA GLN A 231 -0.29 -15.69 11.72
C GLN A 231 -0.61 -15.26 10.29
N GLY A 232 0.35 -15.30 9.37
CA GLY A 232 0.10 -14.98 7.97
C GLY A 232 1.37 -14.71 7.17
N TRP A 233 1.24 -13.90 6.12
CA TRP A 233 2.31 -13.61 5.17
C TRP A 233 2.37 -12.11 4.87
N ALA A 234 3.60 -11.60 4.73
CA ALA A 234 3.84 -10.22 4.37
C ALA A 234 4.85 -10.11 3.22
N TRP A 235 4.54 -9.26 2.24
CA TRP A 235 5.52 -8.67 1.34
C TRP A 235 5.94 -7.32 1.93
N ASN A 236 7.24 -7.12 2.13
CA ASN A 236 7.79 -5.82 2.47
C ASN A 236 9.09 -5.61 1.69
N GLY A 237 8.99 -4.93 0.56
CA GLY A 237 10.14 -4.73 -0.31
C GLY A 237 9.77 -4.18 -1.68
N PRO A 238 10.77 -4.01 -2.57
CA PRO A 238 10.51 -3.59 -3.93
C PRO A 238 9.73 -4.66 -4.70
N CYS A 239 8.79 -4.23 -5.55
CA CYS A 239 8.16 -5.09 -6.53
C CYS A 239 9.24 -5.61 -7.51
N PRO A 240 9.34 -6.93 -7.75
CA PRO A 240 10.41 -7.49 -8.59
C PRO A 240 10.30 -7.05 -10.06
N ALA A 241 9.12 -6.61 -10.49
CA ALA A 241 8.89 -6.16 -11.87
C ALA A 241 9.22 -4.68 -12.12
N CYS A 242 9.09 -3.80 -11.11
CA CYS A 242 9.21 -2.35 -11.32
C CYS A 242 10.04 -1.61 -10.26
N GLY A 243 10.54 -2.30 -9.23
CA GLY A 243 11.36 -1.72 -8.16
C GLY A 243 10.61 -0.85 -7.15
N VAL A 244 9.34 -0.49 -7.40
CA VAL A 244 8.53 0.32 -6.48
C VAL A 244 8.27 -0.45 -5.19
N GLY A 245 8.51 0.19 -4.04
CA GLY A 245 8.26 -0.40 -2.73
C GLY A 245 6.78 -0.73 -2.54
N VAL A 246 6.49 -1.96 -2.13
CA VAL A 246 5.14 -2.44 -1.85
C VAL A 246 5.10 -3.12 -0.49
N VAL A 247 3.99 -2.88 0.21
CA VAL A 247 3.66 -3.56 1.47
C VAL A 247 2.31 -4.24 1.27
N GLN A 248 2.28 -5.57 1.35
CA GLN A 248 1.04 -6.36 1.34
C GLN A 248 1.08 -7.36 2.48
N VAL A 249 -0.05 -7.57 3.15
CA VAL A 249 -0.14 -8.47 4.29
C VAL A 249 -1.42 -9.27 4.20
N PHE A 250 -1.34 -10.56 4.50
CA PHE A 250 -2.44 -11.51 4.48
C PHE A 250 -2.42 -12.26 5.81
N SER A 251 -3.56 -12.34 6.49
CA SER A 251 -3.69 -13.18 7.68
C SER A 251 -4.00 -14.62 7.29
N LEU A 252 -3.44 -15.57 8.02
CA LEU A 252 -3.91 -16.94 8.01
C LEU A 252 -5.26 -16.96 8.75
N ARG A 253 -6.29 -17.44 8.05
CA ARG A 253 -7.61 -17.62 8.62
C ARG A 253 -7.57 -18.69 9.72
N ALA A 254 -8.07 -18.35 10.90
CA ALA A 254 -8.34 -19.36 11.93
C ALA A 254 -9.37 -20.35 11.36
N ALA A 255 -9.14 -21.65 11.53
CA ALA A 255 -9.97 -22.68 10.91
C ALA A 255 -11.44 -22.59 11.35
N ASP A 256 -12.26 -21.86 10.60
CA ASP A 256 -13.71 -21.98 10.69
C ASP A 256 -14.08 -23.34 10.07
N ALA A 257 -15.02 -24.05 10.70
CA ALA A 257 -15.43 -25.43 10.44
C ALA A 257 -15.98 -25.77 9.02
N ALA A 258 -15.62 -25.01 7.99
CA ALA A 258 -15.79 -25.40 6.59
C ALA A 258 -14.61 -26.28 6.18
N ASP A 259 -14.94 -27.52 5.82
CA ASP A 259 -14.05 -28.66 5.58
C ASP A 259 -12.62 -28.28 5.13
N PRO A 260 -11.59 -28.52 5.98
CA PRO A 260 -10.19 -28.40 5.58
C PRO A 260 -9.82 -29.33 4.42
N ALA A 261 -10.70 -30.23 3.98
CA ALA A 261 -10.49 -31.09 2.82
C ALA A 261 -10.77 -30.43 1.44
N ASP A 262 -11.31 -29.20 1.37
CA ASP A 262 -11.47 -28.48 0.10
C ASP A 262 -10.52 -27.27 0.01
N PRO A 263 -9.24 -27.51 -0.38
CA PRO A 263 -8.24 -26.46 -0.60
C PRO A 263 -8.60 -25.52 -1.76
N TRP A 264 -9.72 -25.79 -2.45
CA TRP A 264 -10.29 -25.12 -3.61
C TRP A 264 -11.70 -24.59 -3.28
N ALA A 265 -11.91 -24.00 -2.10
CA ALA A 265 -13.17 -23.34 -1.71
C ALA A 265 -13.00 -21.86 -1.32
N TRP A 266 -12.11 -21.15 -2.01
CA TRP A 266 -11.99 -19.69 -2.01
C TRP A 266 -13.24 -19.06 -2.65
N GLY A 267 -13.85 -18.05 -2.00
CA GLY A 267 -15.07 -17.37 -2.45
C GLY A 267 -16.32 -17.69 -1.61
N ARG A 268 -16.32 -18.81 -0.88
CA ARG A 268 -17.43 -19.20 0.02
C ARG A 268 -17.61 -18.21 1.20
N PRO A 269 -18.81 -18.15 1.82
CA PRO A 269 -19.06 -17.31 2.99
C PRO A 269 -17.94 -17.46 4.04
N GLY A 270 -17.22 -16.36 4.28
CA GLY A 270 -16.08 -16.29 5.21
C GLY A 270 -14.69 -16.24 4.58
N SER A 271 -14.51 -16.46 3.27
CA SER A 271 -13.25 -16.07 2.59
C SER A 271 -13.27 -14.54 2.39
N ALA A 272 -12.63 -13.82 3.30
CA ALA A 272 -12.50 -12.37 3.22
C ALA A 272 -11.04 -12.04 2.88
N PRO A 273 -10.76 -11.37 1.77
CA PRO A 273 -11.64 -10.49 1.04
C PRO A 273 -12.30 -11.24 -0.12
N ALA A 274 -13.58 -10.94 -0.35
CA ALA A 274 -14.28 -11.42 -1.53
C ALA A 274 -13.56 -10.92 -2.79
N LEU A 275 -13.25 -11.85 -3.70
CA LEU A 275 -12.84 -11.53 -5.06
C LEU A 275 -14.04 -10.95 -5.80
N GLY A 276 -13.82 -9.87 -6.54
CA GLY A 276 -14.87 -9.32 -7.40
C GLY A 276 -15.07 -10.15 -8.65
N GLY A 277 -16.18 -9.95 -9.36
CA GLY A 277 -16.47 -10.68 -10.60
C GLY A 277 -15.42 -10.48 -11.68
N GLY A 278 -14.76 -9.32 -11.75
CA GLY A 278 -13.65 -9.09 -12.67
C GLY A 278 -12.40 -9.88 -12.32
N ASP A 279 -12.10 -10.03 -11.03
CA ASP A 279 -10.99 -10.86 -10.54
C ASP A 279 -11.24 -12.34 -10.83
N LEU A 280 -12.45 -12.82 -10.54
CA LEU A 280 -12.85 -14.21 -10.76
C LEU A 280 -12.84 -14.58 -12.25
N LEU A 281 -13.36 -13.69 -13.12
CA LEU A 281 -13.31 -13.89 -14.56
C LEU A 281 -11.87 -13.98 -15.06
N TYR A 282 -11.01 -13.07 -14.60
CA TYR A 282 -9.59 -13.09 -14.95
C TYR A 282 -8.90 -14.39 -14.52
N LEU A 283 -9.09 -14.81 -13.26
CA LEU A 283 -8.49 -16.06 -12.76
C LEU A 283 -9.00 -17.27 -13.53
N ALA A 284 -10.30 -17.33 -13.82
CA ALA A 284 -10.90 -18.40 -14.58
C ALA A 284 -10.27 -18.53 -15.97
N ASP A 285 -10.15 -17.42 -16.69
CA ASP A 285 -9.56 -17.39 -18.04
C ASP A 285 -8.04 -17.61 -18.01
N ARG A 286 -7.34 -17.05 -17.03
CA ARG A 286 -5.89 -17.18 -16.87
C ARG A 286 -5.47 -18.63 -16.64
N PHE A 287 -6.13 -19.32 -15.72
CA PHE A 287 -5.82 -20.71 -15.42
C PHE A 287 -6.24 -21.67 -16.55
N ASP A 288 -7.31 -21.34 -17.28
CA ASP A 288 -7.75 -22.10 -18.44
C ASP A 288 -6.72 -22.03 -19.59
N VAL A 289 -6.20 -20.83 -19.89
CA VAL A 289 -5.18 -20.63 -20.94
C VAL A 289 -3.86 -21.34 -20.60
N LEU A 290 -3.44 -21.30 -19.33
CA LEU A 290 -2.23 -21.99 -18.89
C LEU A 290 -2.33 -23.51 -18.97
N ALA A 291 -3.55 -24.04 -18.99
CA ALA A 291 -3.85 -25.46 -19.20
C ALA A 291 -4.28 -25.76 -20.65
N GLY A 292 -4.00 -24.89 -21.61
CA GLY A 292 -4.35 -25.11 -23.02
C GLY A 292 -3.43 -26.12 -23.71
N GLY A 293 -4.00 -27.11 -24.40
CA GLY A 293 -3.29 -28.13 -25.18
C GLY A 293 -3.95 -29.51 -25.12
N ASP A 294 -3.36 -30.50 -25.81
CA ASP A 294 -3.83 -31.88 -25.79
C ASP A 294 -3.19 -32.65 -24.62
N PRO A 295 -3.99 -33.11 -23.63
CA PRO A 295 -3.49 -33.88 -22.50
C PRO A 295 -2.66 -35.10 -22.89
N ALA A 296 -2.96 -35.73 -24.04
CA ALA A 296 -2.24 -36.92 -24.50
C ALA A 296 -0.75 -36.65 -24.81
N THR A 297 -0.41 -35.40 -25.13
CA THR A 297 0.95 -34.99 -25.51
C THR A 297 1.82 -34.54 -24.33
N TRP A 298 1.21 -34.29 -23.18
CA TRP A 298 1.89 -33.73 -22.02
C TRP A 298 2.67 -34.77 -21.23
N SER A 299 3.68 -34.34 -20.48
CA SER A 299 4.32 -35.16 -19.44
C SER A 299 3.40 -35.33 -18.21
N VAL A 300 3.72 -36.28 -17.33
CA VAL A 300 2.97 -36.46 -16.06
C VAL A 300 3.01 -35.19 -15.20
N GLU A 301 4.16 -34.53 -15.12
CA GLU A 301 4.30 -33.26 -14.39
C GLU A 301 3.43 -32.14 -14.98
N GLN A 302 3.40 -32.04 -16.31
CA GLN A 302 2.53 -31.09 -17.01
C GLN A 302 1.04 -31.39 -16.77
N LEU A 303 0.65 -32.67 -16.73
CA LEU A 303 -0.71 -33.09 -16.42
C LEU A 303 -1.11 -32.73 -14.98
N GLU A 304 -0.26 -32.98 -13.99
CA GLU A 304 -0.54 -32.59 -12.59
C GLU A 304 -0.63 -31.07 -12.40
N ASN A 305 0.24 -30.32 -13.09
CA ASN A 305 0.17 -28.86 -13.11
C ASN A 305 -1.11 -28.36 -13.79
N ALA A 306 -1.45 -28.90 -14.98
CA ALA A 306 -2.68 -28.56 -15.69
C ALA A 306 -3.93 -28.91 -14.89
N ARG A 307 -3.94 -30.06 -14.21
CA ARG A 307 -4.99 -30.47 -13.27
C ARG A 307 -5.19 -29.41 -12.19
N THR A 308 -4.11 -28.99 -11.54
CA THR A 308 -4.12 -27.96 -10.49
C THR A 308 -4.71 -26.64 -11.00
N LEU A 309 -4.28 -26.19 -12.19
CA LEU A 309 -4.80 -24.97 -12.82
C LEU A 309 -6.28 -25.08 -13.20
N LEU A 310 -6.69 -26.19 -13.80
CA LEU A 310 -8.08 -26.42 -14.22
C LEU A 310 -9.05 -26.50 -13.05
N ILE A 311 -8.63 -27.04 -11.89
CA ILE A 311 -9.46 -26.99 -10.67
C ILE A 311 -9.70 -25.53 -10.27
N GLY A 312 -8.64 -24.71 -10.26
CA GLY A 312 -8.77 -23.27 -9.98
C GLY A 312 -9.66 -22.55 -10.99
N SER A 313 -9.58 -22.90 -12.27
CA SER A 313 -10.43 -22.34 -13.32
C SER A 313 -11.92 -22.70 -13.14
N VAL A 314 -12.21 -23.98 -12.88
CA VAL A 314 -13.56 -24.49 -12.61
C VAL A 314 -14.16 -23.77 -11.40
N GLN A 315 -13.39 -23.65 -10.32
CA GLN A 315 -13.86 -23.01 -9.10
C GLN A 315 -14.08 -21.51 -9.28
N ALA A 316 -13.14 -20.77 -9.88
CA ALA A 316 -13.31 -19.34 -10.14
C ALA A 316 -14.56 -19.07 -11.00
N THR A 317 -14.85 -19.94 -11.96
CA THR A 317 -16.09 -19.87 -12.76
C THR A 317 -17.33 -20.17 -11.92
N GLY A 318 -17.27 -21.17 -11.04
CA GLY A 318 -18.36 -21.51 -10.13
C GLY A 318 -18.70 -20.37 -9.16
N GLU A 319 -17.69 -19.74 -8.58
CA GLU A 319 -17.85 -18.58 -7.70
C GLU A 319 -18.39 -17.37 -8.49
N LEU A 320 -17.91 -17.15 -9.71
CA LEU A 320 -18.45 -16.10 -10.58
C LEU A 320 -19.93 -16.33 -10.91
N LEU A 321 -20.32 -17.59 -11.15
CA LEU A 321 -21.73 -17.98 -11.34
C LEU A 321 -22.55 -17.79 -10.06
N ALA A 322 -21.98 -18.06 -8.89
CA ALA A 322 -22.63 -17.83 -7.60
C ALA A 322 -22.90 -16.33 -7.32
N LEU A 323 -22.15 -15.42 -7.94
CA LEU A 323 -22.44 -13.98 -7.86
C LEU A 323 -23.73 -13.59 -8.60
N VAL A 324 -24.24 -14.42 -9.51
CA VAL A 324 -25.51 -14.22 -10.22
C VAL A 324 -26.68 -14.53 -9.28
N PRO A 325 -27.49 -13.54 -8.87
CA PRO A 325 -28.63 -13.81 -8.00
C PRO A 325 -29.62 -14.78 -8.65
N GLN A 326 -30.38 -15.50 -7.81
CA GLN A 326 -31.43 -16.39 -8.28
C GLN A 326 -32.44 -15.61 -9.14
N GLY A 327 -32.82 -16.17 -10.30
CA GLY A 327 -33.74 -15.53 -11.25
C GLY A 327 -33.14 -14.38 -12.07
N LYS A 328 -31.85 -14.05 -11.92
CA LYS A 328 -31.16 -13.06 -12.75
C LYS A 328 -30.35 -13.71 -13.86
N ALA A 329 -30.25 -13.00 -14.99
CA ALA A 329 -29.57 -13.47 -16.20
C ALA A 329 -28.05 -13.20 -16.22
N ALA A 330 -27.53 -12.33 -15.34
CA ALA A 330 -26.12 -11.94 -15.35
C ALA A 330 -25.63 -11.48 -13.97
N VAL A 331 -24.32 -11.45 -13.78
CA VAL A 331 -23.68 -10.88 -12.59
C VAL A 331 -24.01 -9.38 -12.53
N PRO A 332 -24.56 -8.86 -11.42
CA PRO A 332 -24.84 -7.43 -11.26
C PRO A 332 -23.59 -6.58 -11.43
N LEU A 333 -23.69 -5.40 -12.06
CA LEU A 333 -22.55 -4.49 -12.28
C LEU A 333 -21.78 -4.20 -10.99
N MET A 334 -22.48 -3.99 -9.88
CA MET A 334 -21.89 -3.73 -8.55
C MET A 334 -21.04 -4.89 -8.01
N LYS A 335 -21.18 -6.11 -8.56
CA LYS A 335 -20.39 -7.28 -8.21
C LYS A 335 -19.28 -7.57 -9.23
N ARG A 336 -19.13 -6.80 -10.31
CA ARG A 336 -18.09 -6.97 -11.35
C ARG A 336 -16.80 -6.19 -11.07
N PHE A 337 -16.59 -5.74 -9.83
CA PHE A 337 -15.37 -5.03 -9.44
C PHE A 337 -14.13 -5.94 -9.47
N GLY A 338 -12.97 -5.35 -9.20
CA GLY A 338 -11.67 -6.03 -9.27
C GLY A 338 -10.91 -5.61 -10.51
N ARG A 339 -10.31 -6.58 -11.20
CA ARG A 339 -9.57 -6.33 -12.43
C ARG A 339 -10.48 -5.76 -13.53
N PRO A 340 -10.08 -4.67 -14.21
CA PRO A 340 -10.88 -4.08 -15.27
C PRO A 340 -11.05 -5.08 -16.40
N VAL A 341 -12.29 -5.51 -16.64
CA VAL A 341 -12.66 -6.29 -17.80
C VAL A 341 -12.88 -5.32 -18.95
N GLN A 342 -12.35 -5.63 -20.13
CA GLN A 342 -12.60 -4.82 -21.32
C GLN A 342 -14.09 -4.88 -21.65
N LEU A 343 -14.85 -3.88 -21.20
CA LEU A 343 -16.30 -3.78 -21.42
C LEU A 343 -16.66 -3.70 -22.92
N VAL A 344 -15.69 -3.34 -23.76
CA VAL A 344 -15.82 -3.27 -25.22
C VAL A 344 -15.75 -4.66 -25.88
N GLY A 345 -15.25 -5.68 -25.18
CA GLY A 345 -14.95 -6.97 -25.77
C GLY A 345 -16.15 -7.88 -25.97
N ASP A 346 -17.01 -8.03 -24.95
CA ASP A 346 -18.22 -8.89 -24.99
C ASP A 346 -19.01 -8.79 -23.66
N PRO A 347 -20.19 -8.13 -23.62
CA PRO A 347 -21.00 -8.04 -22.39
C PRO A 347 -21.55 -9.40 -21.94
N GLU A 348 -21.51 -10.43 -22.80
CA GLU A 348 -22.03 -11.76 -22.51
C GLU A 348 -21.17 -12.54 -21.52
N GLN A 349 -19.92 -12.13 -21.29
CA GLN A 349 -18.97 -12.82 -20.39
C GLN A 349 -19.48 -12.97 -18.96
N PHE A 350 -20.40 -12.11 -18.53
CA PHE A 350 -21.01 -12.14 -17.20
C PHE A 350 -22.43 -12.72 -17.18
N THR A 351 -22.92 -13.25 -18.29
CA THR A 351 -24.25 -13.87 -18.37
C THR A 351 -24.23 -15.27 -17.79
N ARG A 352 -25.32 -15.65 -17.13
CA ARG A 352 -25.53 -16.98 -16.56
C ARG A 352 -25.28 -18.08 -17.58
N VAL A 353 -25.89 -17.95 -18.77
CA VAL A 353 -25.76 -18.91 -19.88
C VAL A 353 -24.29 -19.11 -20.26
N ARG A 354 -23.56 -18.02 -20.47
CA ARG A 354 -22.14 -18.10 -20.84
C ARG A 354 -21.27 -18.69 -19.73
N LEU A 355 -21.55 -18.33 -18.48
CA LEU A 355 -20.83 -18.85 -17.32
C LEU A 355 -21.08 -20.35 -17.10
N GLU A 356 -22.33 -20.81 -17.27
CA GLU A 356 -22.70 -22.23 -17.21
C GLU A 356 -22.04 -23.02 -18.34
N GLN A 357 -22.04 -22.48 -19.57
CA GLN A 357 -21.33 -23.08 -20.71
C GLN A 357 -19.84 -23.22 -20.42
N ARG A 358 -19.16 -22.13 -20.03
CA ARG A 358 -17.72 -22.15 -19.72
C ARG A 358 -17.40 -23.10 -18.57
N LEU A 359 -18.26 -23.17 -17.55
CA LEU A 359 -18.10 -24.11 -16.44
C LEU A 359 -18.15 -25.56 -16.93
N GLY A 360 -19.07 -25.89 -17.84
CA GLY A 360 -19.16 -27.21 -18.49
C GLY A 360 -17.91 -27.55 -19.31
N GLU A 361 -17.44 -26.63 -20.14
CA GLU A 361 -16.23 -26.79 -20.96
C GLU A 361 -14.97 -27.03 -20.09
N ARG A 362 -14.83 -26.27 -18.99
CA ARG A 362 -13.71 -26.39 -18.04
C ARG A 362 -13.75 -27.70 -17.26
N ARG A 363 -14.93 -28.12 -16.80
CA ARG A 363 -15.11 -29.42 -16.14
C ARG A 363 -14.76 -30.59 -17.06
N SER A 364 -15.18 -30.51 -18.33
CA SER A 364 -14.87 -31.54 -19.32
C SER A 364 -13.36 -31.64 -19.58
N ARG A 365 -12.67 -30.50 -19.66
CA ARG A 365 -11.20 -30.47 -19.78
C ARG A 365 -10.49 -31.03 -18.54
N LEU A 366 -10.96 -30.67 -17.34
CA LEU A 366 -10.43 -31.25 -16.10
C LEU A 366 -10.59 -32.78 -16.07
N GLN A 367 -11.76 -33.29 -16.48
CA GLN A 367 -12.03 -34.72 -16.59
C GLN A 367 -11.10 -35.41 -17.60
N ALA A 368 -10.83 -34.79 -18.75
CA ALA A 368 -9.90 -35.32 -19.75
C ALA A 368 -8.47 -35.46 -19.19
N VAL A 369 -7.99 -34.43 -18.46
CA VAL A 369 -6.68 -34.48 -17.80
C VAL A 369 -6.62 -35.56 -16.71
N GLN A 370 -7.68 -35.69 -15.92
CA GLN A 370 -7.77 -36.72 -14.88
C GLN A 370 -7.80 -38.14 -15.47
N ALA A 371 -8.56 -38.35 -16.55
CA ALA A 371 -8.61 -39.62 -17.26
C ALA A 371 -7.23 -40.00 -17.84
N GLU A 372 -6.49 -39.02 -18.36
CA GLU A 372 -5.15 -39.22 -18.89
C GLU A 372 -4.13 -39.59 -17.80
N LEU A 373 -4.19 -38.96 -16.62
CA LEU A 373 -3.38 -39.35 -15.47
C LEU A 373 -3.65 -40.81 -15.05
N VAL A 374 -4.94 -41.18 -14.94
CA VAL A 374 -5.37 -42.55 -14.61
C VAL A 374 -4.87 -43.55 -15.66
N ARG A 375 -4.99 -43.21 -16.96
CA ARG A 375 -4.50 -44.05 -18.07
C ARG A 375 -3.00 -44.35 -17.95
N ARG A 376 -2.21 -43.41 -17.41
CA ARG A 376 -0.76 -43.54 -17.18
C ARG A 376 -0.40 -44.22 -15.86
N GLY A 377 -1.38 -44.80 -15.16
CA GLY A 377 -1.17 -45.47 -13.88
C GLY A 377 -0.89 -44.50 -12.73
N GLN A 378 -1.12 -43.20 -12.92
CA GLN A 378 -1.07 -42.22 -11.84
C GLN A 378 -2.45 -42.18 -11.21
N ALA A 379 -2.58 -42.68 -9.98
CA ALA A 379 -3.76 -42.37 -9.19
C ALA A 379 -3.77 -40.86 -9.01
N PRO A 380 -4.82 -40.12 -9.41
CA PRO A 380 -4.86 -38.69 -9.22
C PRO A 380 -4.68 -38.44 -7.73
N ALA A 381 -3.52 -37.91 -7.35
CA ALA A 381 -3.18 -37.73 -5.94
C ALA A 381 -4.34 -37.00 -5.28
N ALA A 382 -4.83 -37.46 -4.13
CA ALA A 382 -5.78 -36.69 -3.35
C ALA A 382 -5.21 -35.28 -3.25
N LEU A 383 -6.01 -34.27 -3.65
CA LEU A 383 -5.52 -32.90 -3.67
C LEU A 383 -5.01 -32.61 -2.26
N PRO A 384 -3.75 -32.20 -2.07
CA PRO A 384 -3.23 -32.00 -0.73
C PRO A 384 -4.11 -30.96 -0.05
N CYS A 385 -4.71 -31.37 1.06
CA CYS A 385 -5.60 -30.57 1.91
C CYS A 385 -4.92 -29.29 2.38
#